data_AF-A0AAN7QZ07-F1
#
_entry.id   AF-A0AAN7QZ07-F1
#
_cell.length_a   1.000
_cell.length_b   1.000
_cell.length_c   1.000
_cell.angle_alpha   90.00
_cell.angle_beta   90.00
_cell.angle_gamma   90.00
#
_symmetry.space_group_name_H-M   'P 1'
#
loop_
_entity.id
_entity.type
_entity.pdbx_description
1 polymer ?
#
loop_
_entity_poly.entity_id
_entity_poly.type
_entity_poly.pdbx_seq_one_letter_code
_entity_poly.pdbx_strand_id
1 'polypeptide(L)'
;MEIHLLPSSSLAPFMFKLVSISILTLLSSFAFGTNQIPRNESDRLALLDFKSALVDPLGALDSWNSTIHFCRWYGVTCGPRHHRVVGLTLESRMLRGAISPSIGNMSFLRVLDLQNNSLHSSIPPEVCRLSRLREFRLNDNALNGSVPPGLSLCSNLEIFNVNNNELEGNLPVGFSTLSKLRQLQVRANNLIGQIPISYRNLSSLRVLEADINRLDGMIPESLGSLPNLYFLSLGQNNLDGIIPPSILNVSTLEILDLSYNQLVGSLRPEMGFTLPAIRSLSVADNHIIGSIPKSLSNMSNLSTFCIKTNNFTGDLPSFQNMGNLFRVNMAYNNMGGRDVDDLDFLCSLTNSTGLDIFTDGLNLHSFAKAALPEHVYEVVDPFLMKEFHDDELGGSSYVRASRQNNKLRKIQGWLASIIRVGVVCSSEMPNDRMSAAEAVVALKVIQKELLQVITHANEDDITYISTS
;
A
#
# COMPACT_ATOMS: atom_id res chain seq x y z
N MET A 1 -108.92 -16.05 -27.84
CA MET A 1 -108.53 -15.69 -29.21
C MET A 1 -108.19 -14.22 -29.18
N GLU A 2 -106.91 -13.87 -29.09
CA GLU A 2 -106.30 -12.69 -29.71
C GLU A 2 -104.80 -12.68 -29.37
N ILE A 3 -104.00 -12.59 -30.43
CA ILE A 3 -102.54 -12.56 -30.44
C ILE A 3 -102.14 -11.09 -30.32
N HIS A 4 -101.27 -10.74 -29.39
CA HIS A 4 -100.53 -9.48 -29.46
C HIS A 4 -99.03 -9.70 -29.23
N LEU A 5 -98.29 -9.27 -30.26
CA LEU A 5 -96.84 -9.28 -30.42
C LEU A 5 -96.14 -8.41 -29.36
N LEU A 6 -95.03 -8.92 -28.82
CA LEU A 6 -94.08 -8.14 -28.02
C LEU A 6 -93.22 -7.25 -28.94
N PRO A 7 -93.02 -5.95 -28.62
CA PRO A 7 -92.13 -5.08 -29.37
C PRO A 7 -90.69 -5.12 -28.83
N SER A 8 -89.77 -4.98 -29.78
CA SER A 8 -88.34 -4.84 -29.66
C SER A 8 -87.91 -3.53 -28.99
N SER A 9 -87.14 -3.60 -27.90
CA SER A 9 -86.23 -2.50 -27.50
C SER A 9 -85.25 -2.91 -26.38
N SER A 10 -84.09 -3.47 -26.73
CA SER A 10 -82.96 -3.52 -25.78
C SER A 10 -81.55 -3.57 -26.40
N LEU A 11 -81.36 -3.11 -27.64
CA LEU A 11 -80.03 -3.09 -28.28
C LEU A 11 -79.33 -1.71 -28.30
N ALA A 12 -80.00 -0.64 -27.87
CA ALA A 12 -79.42 0.71 -27.91
C ALA A 12 -78.31 0.98 -26.87
N PRO A 13 -78.34 0.49 -25.62
CA PRO A 13 -77.29 0.83 -24.64
C PRO A 13 -76.01 -0.02 -24.77
N PHE A 14 -76.04 -1.10 -25.58
CA PHE A 14 -74.86 -1.95 -25.82
C PHE A 14 -74.00 -1.44 -26.99
N MET A 15 -74.62 -0.85 -28.02
CA MET A 15 -73.91 -0.31 -29.19
C MET A 15 -73.11 0.97 -28.85
N PHE A 16 -73.57 1.80 -27.91
CA PHE A 16 -72.84 2.99 -27.48
C PHE A 16 -71.57 2.68 -26.66
N LYS A 17 -71.57 1.58 -25.89
CA LYS A 17 -70.37 1.12 -25.17
C LYS A 17 -69.32 0.52 -26.12
N LEU A 18 -69.73 -0.18 -27.17
CA LEU A 18 -68.82 -0.74 -28.18
C LEU A 18 -68.15 0.34 -29.04
N VAL A 19 -68.88 1.38 -29.47
CA VAL A 19 -68.29 2.49 -30.24
C VAL A 19 -67.33 3.33 -29.40
N SER A 20 -67.62 3.52 -28.10
CA SER A 20 -66.73 4.26 -27.18
C SER A 20 -65.42 3.51 -26.89
N ILE A 21 -65.47 2.18 -26.77
CA ILE A 21 -64.27 1.34 -26.60
C ILE A 21 -63.45 1.29 -27.90
N SER A 22 -64.11 1.33 -29.07
CA SER A 22 -63.46 1.37 -30.38
C SER A 22 -62.70 2.69 -30.63
N ILE A 23 -63.24 3.82 -30.18
CA ILE A 23 -62.59 5.14 -30.32
C ILE A 23 -61.44 5.31 -29.31
N LEU A 24 -61.55 4.73 -28.11
CA LEU A 24 -60.45 4.69 -27.14
C LEU A 24 -59.30 3.74 -27.56
N THR A 25 -59.58 2.67 -28.31
CA THR A 25 -58.54 1.80 -28.90
C THR A 25 -57.96 2.36 -30.20
N LEU A 26 -58.71 3.20 -30.94
CA LEU A 26 -58.20 3.97 -32.08
C LEU A 26 -57.36 5.20 -31.64
N LEU A 27 -57.62 5.78 -30.47
CA LEU A 27 -56.79 6.84 -29.89
C LEU A 27 -55.57 6.29 -29.12
N SER A 28 -55.58 5.03 -28.67
CA SER A 28 -54.38 4.37 -28.13
C SER A 28 -53.48 3.72 -29.19
N SER A 29 -53.95 3.64 -30.45
CA SER A 29 -53.13 3.26 -31.61
C SER A 29 -52.47 4.45 -32.31
N PHE A 30 -52.76 5.67 -31.88
CA PHE A 30 -51.79 6.79 -31.90
C PHE A 30 -50.96 6.78 -30.62
N ALA A 31 -50.46 5.60 -30.24
CA ALA A 31 -49.20 5.55 -29.53
C ALA A 31 -48.23 6.35 -30.39
N PHE A 32 -47.68 7.42 -29.79
CA PHE A 32 -46.46 8.04 -30.24
C PHE A 32 -45.61 6.94 -30.85
N GLY A 33 -45.37 7.03 -32.16
CA GLY A 33 -44.21 6.37 -32.71
C GLY A 33 -43.09 6.85 -31.81
N THR A 34 -42.64 6.00 -30.89
CA THR A 34 -41.35 6.18 -30.27
C THR A 34 -40.48 6.41 -31.48
N ASN A 35 -39.95 7.62 -31.64
CA ASN A 35 -38.80 7.82 -32.48
C ASN A 35 -37.77 6.89 -31.86
N GLN A 36 -37.78 5.62 -32.27
CA GLN A 36 -36.64 4.76 -32.17
C GLN A 36 -35.67 5.44 -33.13
N ILE A 37 -35.01 6.47 -32.58
CA ILE A 37 -33.71 6.91 -33.01
C ILE A 37 -33.01 5.61 -33.41
N PRO A 38 -32.63 5.43 -34.69
CA PRO A 38 -31.98 4.21 -35.12
C PRO A 38 -30.94 3.85 -34.05
N ARG A 39 -30.89 2.62 -33.52
CA ARG A 39 -30.13 2.35 -32.29
C ARG A 39 -28.65 2.78 -32.35
N ASN A 40 -28.10 2.98 -33.54
CA ASN A 40 -26.76 3.52 -33.80
C ASN A 40 -26.68 5.05 -33.65
N GLU A 41 -27.77 5.76 -33.93
CA GLU A 41 -27.90 7.22 -33.76
C GLU A 41 -27.96 7.62 -32.27
N SER A 42 -28.42 6.72 -31.38
CA SER A 42 -28.37 6.94 -29.93
C SER A 42 -26.93 7.08 -29.40
N ASP A 43 -25.98 6.32 -29.94
CA ASP A 43 -24.57 6.43 -29.52
C ASP A 43 -23.96 7.74 -30.03
N ARG A 44 -24.27 8.13 -31.28
CA ARG A 44 -23.82 9.39 -31.87
C ARG A 44 -24.29 10.59 -31.04
N LEU A 45 -25.56 10.61 -30.65
CA LEU A 45 -26.12 11.67 -29.81
C LEU A 45 -25.47 11.69 -28.43
N ALA A 46 -25.28 10.53 -27.80
CA ALA A 46 -24.60 10.44 -26.51
C ALA A 46 -23.16 10.97 -26.55
N LEU A 47 -22.42 10.68 -27.64
CA LEU A 47 -21.09 11.21 -27.85
C LEU A 47 -21.10 12.74 -28.08
N LEU A 48 -22.07 13.27 -28.83
CA LEU A 48 -22.17 14.71 -29.04
C LEU A 48 -22.56 15.46 -27.75
N ASP A 49 -23.48 14.90 -26.96
CA ASP A 49 -23.81 15.42 -25.62
C ASP A 49 -22.58 15.41 -24.72
N PHE A 50 -21.81 14.31 -24.74
CA PHE A 50 -20.54 14.20 -24.02
C PHE A 50 -19.53 15.26 -24.46
N LYS A 51 -19.34 15.44 -25.78
CA LYS A 51 -18.48 16.50 -26.32
C LYS A 51 -18.94 17.90 -25.90
N SER A 52 -20.25 18.16 -25.86
CA SER A 52 -20.80 19.46 -25.48
C SER A 52 -20.53 19.84 -24.02
N ALA A 53 -20.33 18.85 -23.15
CA ALA A 53 -20.01 19.04 -21.73
C ALA A 53 -18.51 19.29 -21.48
N LEU A 54 -17.68 19.24 -22.53
CA LEU A 54 -16.23 19.31 -22.43
C LEU A 54 -15.65 20.55 -23.12
N VAL A 55 -14.58 21.05 -22.55
CA VAL A 55 -13.62 21.94 -23.19
C VAL A 55 -12.42 21.11 -23.63
N ASP A 56 -12.02 21.25 -24.88
CA ASP A 56 -10.97 20.47 -25.53
C ASP A 56 -9.85 21.39 -26.04
N PRO A 57 -8.84 21.68 -25.21
CA PRO A 57 -7.78 22.62 -25.57
C PRO A 57 -6.86 22.12 -26.69
N LEU A 58 -6.79 20.80 -26.90
CA LEU A 58 -5.87 20.17 -27.85
C LEU A 58 -6.53 19.77 -29.18
N GLY A 59 -7.84 20.02 -29.34
CA GLY A 59 -8.59 19.62 -30.53
C GLY A 59 -8.71 18.10 -30.70
N ALA A 60 -8.58 17.33 -29.62
CA ALA A 60 -8.66 15.86 -29.66
C ALA A 60 -10.02 15.36 -30.19
N LEU A 61 -11.07 16.15 -30.04
CA LEU A 61 -12.45 15.88 -30.45
C LEU A 61 -12.81 16.56 -31.78
N ASP A 62 -11.85 17.13 -32.52
CA ASP A 62 -12.11 17.81 -33.81
C ASP A 62 -12.71 16.88 -34.87
N SER A 63 -12.31 15.61 -34.84
CA SER A 63 -12.86 14.59 -35.74
C SER A 63 -14.34 14.29 -35.46
N TRP A 64 -14.86 14.69 -34.28
CA TRP A 64 -16.24 14.44 -33.87
C TRP A 64 -17.17 15.45 -34.52
N ASN A 65 -17.43 15.23 -35.82
CA ASN A 65 -18.22 16.10 -36.66
C ASN A 65 -19.16 15.29 -37.56
N SER A 66 -20.01 15.97 -38.34
CA SER A 66 -21.02 15.34 -39.21
C SER A 66 -20.46 14.73 -40.50
N THR A 67 -19.20 14.98 -40.83
CA THR A 67 -18.62 14.58 -42.13
C THR A 67 -18.18 13.11 -42.17
N ILE A 68 -17.89 12.51 -41.01
CA ILE A 68 -17.47 11.12 -40.89
C ILE A 68 -18.33 10.37 -39.86
N HIS A 69 -18.53 9.07 -40.09
CA HIS A 69 -19.26 8.20 -39.18
C HIS A 69 -18.56 8.14 -37.80
N PHE A 70 -19.32 8.15 -36.71
CA PHE A 70 -18.78 8.25 -35.34
C PHE A 70 -17.81 7.12 -34.96
N CYS A 71 -17.94 5.94 -35.57
CA CYS A 71 -16.98 4.85 -35.42
C CYS A 71 -15.56 5.16 -35.94
N ARG A 72 -15.39 6.26 -36.67
CA ARG A 72 -14.08 6.77 -37.13
C ARG A 72 -13.63 8.00 -36.36
N TRP A 73 -14.38 8.42 -35.34
CA TRP A 73 -13.98 9.51 -34.48
C TRP A 73 -12.83 9.07 -33.58
N TYR A 74 -11.92 9.99 -33.32
CA TYR A 74 -10.79 9.78 -32.42
C TYR A 74 -11.29 9.27 -31.06
N GLY A 75 -10.64 8.22 -30.55
CA GLY A 75 -10.98 7.59 -29.27
C GLY A 75 -12.24 6.72 -29.28
N VAL A 76 -13.03 6.70 -30.36
CA VAL A 76 -14.26 5.89 -30.43
C VAL A 76 -13.98 4.55 -31.13
N THR A 77 -14.27 3.45 -30.43
CA THR A 77 -14.21 2.09 -31.00
C THR A 77 -15.61 1.51 -31.11
N CYS A 78 -15.97 1.02 -32.30
CA CYS A 78 -17.25 0.34 -32.54
C CYS A 78 -17.10 -1.17 -32.69
N GLY A 79 -18.11 -1.91 -32.24
CA GLY A 79 -18.18 -3.36 -32.42
C GLY A 79 -18.43 -3.75 -33.89
N PRO A 80 -17.74 -4.78 -34.42
CA PRO A 80 -17.76 -5.10 -35.85
C PRO A 80 -19.11 -5.61 -36.36
N ARG A 81 -19.96 -6.17 -35.48
CA ARG A 81 -21.26 -6.73 -35.85
C ARG A 81 -22.40 -5.71 -35.83
N HIS A 82 -22.37 -4.79 -34.87
CA HIS A 82 -23.51 -3.93 -34.57
C HIS A 82 -23.23 -2.45 -34.88
N HIS A 83 -21.97 -2.09 -35.13
CA HIS A 83 -21.54 -0.69 -35.30
C HIS A 83 -21.97 0.21 -34.13
N ARG A 84 -22.04 -0.39 -32.94
CA ARG A 84 -22.32 0.28 -31.66
C ARG A 84 -21.01 0.57 -30.96
N VAL A 85 -20.95 1.65 -30.19
CA VAL A 85 -19.75 2.04 -29.43
C VAL A 85 -19.49 0.99 -28.35
N VAL A 86 -18.29 0.42 -28.38
CA VAL A 86 -17.80 -0.57 -27.41
C VAL A 86 -16.62 -0.05 -26.59
N GLY A 87 -15.94 1.00 -27.06
CA GLY A 87 -14.84 1.64 -26.35
C GLY A 87 -14.86 3.15 -26.58
N LEU A 88 -14.61 3.89 -25.50
CA LEU A 88 -14.31 5.33 -25.54
C LEU A 88 -13.00 5.54 -24.77
N THR A 89 -11.94 5.89 -25.51
CA THR A 89 -10.57 6.04 -24.99
C THR A 89 -10.05 7.43 -25.33
N LEU A 90 -10.02 8.33 -24.34
CA LEU A 90 -9.63 9.73 -24.47
C LEU A 90 -8.61 10.12 -23.39
N GLU A 91 -7.65 9.24 -23.12
CA GLU A 91 -6.62 9.48 -22.12
C GLU A 91 -5.65 10.61 -22.50
N SER A 92 -5.17 11.34 -21.50
CA SER A 92 -4.09 12.33 -21.66
C SER A 92 -4.37 13.40 -22.72
N ARG A 93 -5.60 13.94 -22.74
CA ARG A 93 -6.05 14.95 -23.73
C ARG A 93 -6.29 16.35 -23.16
N MET A 94 -5.99 16.56 -21.88
CA MET A 94 -6.28 17.82 -21.16
C MET A 94 -7.76 18.23 -21.25
N LEU A 95 -8.68 17.27 -21.42
CA LEU A 95 -10.11 17.55 -21.48
C LEU A 95 -10.57 18.09 -20.14
N ARG A 96 -11.33 19.18 -20.16
CA ARG A 96 -11.93 19.82 -18.97
C ARG A 96 -13.44 19.75 -19.05
N GLY A 97 -14.12 19.70 -17.92
CA GLY A 97 -15.59 19.66 -17.85
C GLY A 97 -16.09 18.47 -17.05
N ALA A 98 -17.40 18.22 -17.12
CA ALA A 98 -18.05 17.12 -16.40
C ALA A 98 -18.34 15.94 -17.33
N ILE A 99 -18.35 14.73 -16.77
CA ILE A 99 -18.81 13.55 -17.49
C ILE A 99 -20.32 13.65 -17.70
N SER A 100 -20.76 13.77 -18.95
CA SER A 100 -22.19 13.88 -19.27
C SER A 100 -22.97 12.61 -18.88
N PRO A 101 -24.14 12.72 -18.23
CA PRO A 101 -25.04 11.59 -17.95
C PRO A 101 -25.42 10.77 -19.18
N SER A 102 -25.40 11.38 -20.38
CA SER A 102 -25.67 10.69 -21.65
C SER A 102 -24.70 9.55 -21.93
N ILE A 103 -23.55 9.47 -21.23
CA ILE A 103 -22.62 8.32 -21.29
C ILE A 103 -23.35 6.99 -21.02
N GLY A 104 -24.36 6.99 -20.14
CA GLY A 104 -25.16 5.81 -19.79
C GLY A 104 -26.04 5.28 -20.93
N ASN A 105 -26.22 6.05 -22.02
CA ASN A 105 -27.00 5.63 -23.18
C ASN A 105 -26.20 4.73 -24.15
N MET A 106 -24.86 4.73 -24.05
CA MET A 106 -23.98 3.88 -24.85
C MET A 106 -23.97 2.43 -24.32
N SER A 107 -25.12 1.75 -24.39
CA SER A 107 -25.38 0.44 -23.77
C SER A 107 -24.48 -0.73 -24.19
N PHE A 108 -23.63 -0.55 -25.22
CA PHE A 108 -22.65 -1.54 -25.67
C PHE A 108 -21.23 -1.29 -25.15
N LEU A 109 -21.02 -0.19 -24.43
CA LEU A 109 -19.71 0.21 -23.92
C LEU A 109 -19.13 -0.86 -23.00
N ARG A 110 -17.88 -1.20 -23.26
CA ARG A 110 -17.07 -2.18 -22.50
C ARG A 110 -15.86 -1.52 -21.88
N VAL A 111 -15.28 -0.53 -22.56
CA VAL A 111 -14.12 0.22 -22.10
C VAL A 111 -14.50 1.69 -22.06
N LEU A 112 -14.42 2.29 -20.88
CA LEU A 112 -14.45 3.74 -20.71
C LEU A 112 -13.14 4.15 -20.06
N ASP A 113 -12.31 4.83 -20.83
CA ASP A 113 -10.99 5.28 -20.42
C ASP A 113 -10.85 6.78 -20.68
N LEU A 114 -10.92 7.55 -19.59
CA LEU A 114 -10.78 9.00 -19.58
C LEU A 114 -9.64 9.44 -18.65
N GLN A 115 -8.68 8.55 -18.38
CA GLN A 115 -7.61 8.80 -17.41
C GLN A 115 -6.71 9.98 -17.80
N ASN A 116 -6.09 10.62 -16.82
CA ASN A 116 -5.14 11.72 -16.99
C ASN A 116 -5.73 12.89 -17.80
N ASN A 117 -6.85 13.43 -17.32
CA ASN A 117 -7.48 14.63 -17.88
C ASN A 117 -7.72 15.64 -16.74
N SER A 118 -8.56 16.65 -16.98
CA SER A 118 -8.99 17.62 -15.96
C SER A 118 -10.51 17.60 -15.82
N LEU A 119 -11.09 16.39 -15.87
CA LEU A 119 -12.51 16.18 -15.65
C LEU A 119 -12.84 16.45 -14.19
N HIS A 120 -13.97 17.09 -13.93
CA HIS A 120 -14.41 17.45 -12.59
C HIS A 120 -15.88 17.05 -12.36
N SER A 121 -16.41 17.41 -11.19
CA SER A 121 -17.76 17.05 -10.74
C SER A 121 -17.91 15.55 -10.46
N SER A 122 -19.12 15.13 -10.13
CA SER A 122 -19.37 13.75 -9.74
C SER A 122 -19.47 12.79 -10.92
N ILE A 123 -19.17 11.52 -10.64
CA ILE A 123 -19.41 10.43 -11.58
C ILE A 123 -20.94 10.28 -11.74
N PRO A 124 -21.50 10.44 -12.96
CA PRO A 124 -22.94 10.39 -13.14
C PRO A 124 -23.49 8.98 -12.82
N PRO A 125 -24.59 8.87 -12.06
CA PRO A 125 -25.17 7.59 -11.70
C PRO A 125 -25.66 6.78 -12.91
N GLU A 126 -25.88 7.42 -14.06
CA GLU A 126 -26.24 6.77 -15.32
C GLU A 126 -25.17 5.79 -15.83
N VAL A 127 -23.90 5.93 -15.41
CA VAL A 127 -22.83 4.93 -15.69
C VAL A 127 -23.27 3.53 -15.25
N CYS A 128 -24.12 3.44 -14.23
CA CYS A 128 -24.66 2.19 -13.70
C CYS A 128 -25.58 1.45 -14.71
N ARG A 129 -26.01 2.09 -15.79
CA ARG A 129 -26.77 1.46 -16.89
C ARG A 129 -25.88 0.65 -17.83
N LEU A 130 -24.56 0.85 -17.78
CA LEU A 130 -23.59 0.20 -18.64
C LEU A 130 -23.29 -1.23 -18.16
N SER A 131 -24.27 -2.13 -18.28
CA SER A 131 -24.17 -3.53 -17.84
C SER A 131 -23.08 -4.36 -18.53
N ARG A 132 -22.54 -3.88 -19.65
CA ARG A 132 -21.47 -4.52 -20.43
C ARG A 132 -20.07 -3.97 -20.13
N LEU A 133 -19.99 -2.94 -19.29
CA LEU A 133 -18.73 -2.30 -18.92
C LEU A 133 -17.81 -3.32 -18.24
N ARG A 134 -16.54 -3.32 -18.66
CA ARG A 134 -15.46 -4.19 -18.17
C ARG A 134 -14.33 -3.37 -17.58
N GLU A 135 -13.99 -2.27 -18.23
CA GLU A 135 -12.94 -1.37 -17.79
C GLU A 135 -13.51 0.03 -17.63
N PHE A 136 -13.35 0.57 -16.43
CA PHE A 136 -13.74 1.92 -16.06
C PHE A 136 -12.54 2.61 -15.43
N ARG A 137 -11.88 3.47 -16.22
CA ARG A 137 -10.63 4.15 -15.87
C ARG A 137 -10.85 5.67 -15.93
N LEU A 138 -10.85 6.29 -14.76
CA LEU A 138 -11.01 7.74 -14.58
C LEU A 138 -9.90 8.33 -13.69
N ASN A 139 -8.80 7.60 -13.50
CA ASN A 139 -7.70 8.06 -12.65
C ASN A 139 -7.07 9.36 -13.15
N ASP A 140 -6.46 10.10 -12.23
CA ASP A 140 -5.77 11.36 -12.51
C ASP A 140 -6.72 12.40 -13.14
N ASN A 141 -7.76 12.75 -12.38
CA ASN A 141 -8.74 13.78 -12.69
C ASN A 141 -9.09 14.56 -11.40
N ALA A 142 -10.09 15.45 -11.45
CA ALA A 142 -10.61 16.22 -10.32
C ALA A 142 -12.06 15.83 -9.99
N LEU A 143 -12.42 14.55 -10.12
CA LEU A 143 -13.78 14.07 -9.87
C LEU A 143 -14.08 14.06 -8.37
N ASN A 144 -15.27 14.53 -7.99
CA ASN A 144 -15.68 14.65 -6.60
C ASN A 144 -17.01 13.92 -6.31
N GLY A 145 -17.56 14.09 -5.11
CA GLY A 145 -18.76 13.37 -4.69
C GLY A 145 -18.50 11.88 -4.46
N SER A 146 -19.57 11.11 -4.23
CA SER A 146 -19.44 9.70 -3.89
C SER A 146 -19.38 8.78 -5.10
N VAL A 147 -18.74 7.62 -4.90
CA VAL A 147 -18.78 6.52 -5.85
C VAL A 147 -20.24 6.03 -5.99
N PRO A 148 -20.84 6.06 -7.20
CA PRO A 148 -22.25 5.74 -7.36
C PRO A 148 -22.60 4.32 -6.87
N PRO A 149 -23.58 4.15 -5.95
CA PRO A 149 -23.95 2.83 -5.43
C PRO A 149 -24.44 1.84 -6.49
N GLY A 150 -24.97 2.36 -7.59
CA GLY A 150 -25.47 1.57 -8.72
C GLY A 150 -24.38 0.85 -9.53
N LEU A 151 -23.09 1.11 -9.29
CA LEU A 151 -21.99 0.40 -9.97
C LEU A 151 -22.04 -1.12 -9.73
N SER A 152 -22.73 -1.56 -8.67
CA SER A 152 -23.10 -2.95 -8.42
C SER A 152 -23.87 -3.63 -9.57
N LEU A 153 -24.50 -2.85 -10.45
CA LEU A 153 -25.22 -3.33 -11.65
C LEU A 153 -24.29 -3.62 -12.83
N CYS A 154 -23.05 -3.13 -12.81
CA CYS A 154 -22.03 -3.38 -13.82
C CYS A 154 -21.40 -4.77 -13.62
N SER A 155 -22.20 -5.84 -13.67
CA SER A 155 -21.80 -7.22 -13.33
C SER A 155 -20.64 -7.79 -14.18
N ASN A 156 -20.25 -7.12 -15.27
CA ASN A 156 -19.12 -7.50 -16.10
C ASN A 156 -17.83 -6.72 -15.79
N LEU A 157 -17.84 -5.83 -14.80
CA LEU A 157 -16.70 -4.98 -14.47
C LEU A 157 -15.52 -5.83 -13.98
N GLU A 158 -14.37 -5.64 -14.61
CA GLU A 158 -13.10 -6.32 -14.32
C GLU A 158 -12.09 -5.34 -13.71
N ILE A 159 -12.10 -4.07 -14.14
CA ILE A 159 -11.19 -3.02 -13.69
C ILE A 159 -12.02 -1.78 -13.34
N PHE A 160 -11.89 -1.33 -12.10
CA PHE A 160 -12.37 -0.05 -11.62
C PHE A 160 -11.18 0.75 -11.09
N ASN A 161 -10.78 1.78 -11.82
CA ASN A 161 -9.67 2.65 -11.45
C ASN A 161 -10.11 4.11 -11.43
N VAL A 162 -10.10 4.70 -10.25
CA VAL A 162 -10.42 6.11 -9.98
C VAL A 162 -9.35 6.75 -9.08
N ASN A 163 -8.13 6.21 -9.12
CA ASN A 163 -6.99 6.75 -8.37
C ASN A 163 -6.80 8.26 -8.62
N ASN A 164 -6.27 8.98 -7.63
CA ASN A 164 -5.92 10.40 -7.74
C ASN A 164 -7.12 11.25 -8.22
N ASN A 165 -8.16 11.32 -7.38
CA ASN A 165 -9.33 12.17 -7.57
C ASN A 165 -9.73 12.80 -6.22
N GLU A 166 -10.88 13.47 -6.16
CA GLU A 166 -11.42 14.10 -4.95
C GLU A 166 -12.68 13.38 -4.43
N LEU A 167 -12.82 12.08 -4.72
CA LEU A 167 -14.02 11.30 -4.35
C LEU A 167 -14.17 11.19 -2.84
N GLU A 168 -15.40 11.24 -2.36
CA GLU A 168 -15.75 11.26 -0.94
C GLU A 168 -16.79 10.19 -0.57
N GLY A 169 -17.12 10.11 0.71
CA GLY A 169 -18.08 9.13 1.22
C GLY A 169 -17.47 7.73 1.34
N ASN A 170 -18.34 6.72 1.50
CA ASN A 170 -17.91 5.38 1.85
C ASN A 170 -17.65 4.53 0.61
N LEU A 171 -16.76 3.54 0.77
CA LEU A 171 -16.63 2.43 -0.16
C LEU A 171 -17.98 1.70 -0.33
N PRO A 172 -18.53 1.58 -1.57
CA PRO A 172 -19.84 0.96 -1.76
C PRO A 172 -19.83 -0.53 -1.41
N VAL A 173 -20.74 -0.94 -0.52
CA VAL A 173 -21.01 -2.36 -0.21
C VAL A 173 -21.39 -3.13 -1.49
N GLY A 174 -22.01 -2.43 -2.45
CA GLY A 174 -22.44 -2.96 -3.73
C GLY A 174 -21.31 -3.56 -4.59
N PHE A 175 -20.04 -3.20 -4.38
CA PHE A 175 -18.94 -3.86 -5.11
C PHE A 175 -18.90 -5.36 -4.82
N SER A 176 -19.39 -5.84 -3.68
CA SER A 176 -19.45 -7.26 -3.35
C SER A 176 -20.24 -8.14 -4.35
N THR A 177 -21.06 -7.55 -5.23
CA THR A 177 -21.79 -8.28 -6.29
C THR A 177 -20.95 -8.48 -7.56
N LEU A 178 -19.82 -7.78 -7.70
CA LEU A 178 -18.98 -7.75 -8.90
C LEU A 178 -17.98 -8.91 -8.89
N SER A 179 -18.48 -10.13 -9.08
CA SER A 179 -17.67 -11.36 -9.02
C SER A 179 -16.54 -11.45 -10.06
N LYS A 180 -16.55 -10.60 -11.09
CA LYS A 180 -15.50 -10.50 -12.11
C LYS A 180 -14.45 -9.42 -11.84
N LEU A 181 -14.65 -8.58 -10.82
CA LEU A 181 -13.75 -7.48 -10.50
C LEU A 181 -12.39 -8.05 -10.08
N ARG A 182 -11.35 -7.63 -10.80
CA ARG A 182 -9.95 -8.02 -10.58
C ARG A 182 -9.14 -6.91 -9.96
N GLN A 183 -9.45 -5.67 -10.30
CA GLN A 183 -8.73 -4.49 -9.83
C GLN A 183 -9.73 -3.47 -9.30
N LEU A 184 -9.60 -3.18 -8.01
CA LEU A 184 -10.31 -2.10 -7.34
C LEU A 184 -9.26 -1.09 -6.86
N GLN A 185 -9.16 0.03 -7.57
CA GLN A 185 -8.16 1.06 -7.35
C GLN A 185 -8.84 2.40 -7.09
N VAL A 186 -8.70 2.89 -5.86
CA VAL A 186 -9.31 4.12 -5.32
C VAL A 186 -8.30 4.96 -4.53
N ARG A 187 -7.00 4.75 -4.77
CA ARG A 187 -5.89 5.47 -4.13
C ARG A 187 -6.07 6.98 -4.21
N ALA A 188 -5.58 7.71 -3.21
CA ALA A 188 -5.49 9.17 -3.24
C ALA A 188 -6.84 9.83 -3.56
N ASN A 189 -7.79 9.61 -2.65
CA ASN A 189 -9.11 10.23 -2.63
C ASN A 189 -9.44 10.70 -1.21
N ASN A 190 -10.67 11.18 -0.97
CA ASN A 190 -11.17 11.58 0.35
C ASN A 190 -12.18 10.55 0.92
N LEU A 191 -12.01 9.26 0.60
CA LEU A 191 -12.94 8.22 1.03
C LEU A 191 -12.86 8.00 2.54
N ILE A 192 -14.01 7.75 3.17
CA ILE A 192 -14.17 7.60 4.62
C ILE A 192 -14.84 6.26 4.99
N GLY A 193 -14.88 5.96 6.28
CA GLY A 193 -15.54 4.80 6.83
C GLY A 193 -14.76 3.51 6.62
N GLN A 194 -15.41 2.39 6.98
CA GLN A 194 -14.77 1.09 7.03
C GLN A 194 -14.70 0.40 5.67
N ILE A 195 -13.67 -0.44 5.50
CA ILE A 195 -13.59 -1.39 4.38
C ILE A 195 -14.72 -2.44 4.55
N PRO A 196 -15.64 -2.61 3.59
CA PRO A 196 -16.77 -3.50 3.75
C PRO A 196 -16.37 -4.98 3.91
N ILE A 197 -16.84 -5.63 4.97
CA ILE A 197 -16.64 -7.09 5.20
C ILE A 197 -17.13 -7.93 4.02
N SER A 198 -18.14 -7.44 3.29
CA SER A 198 -18.71 -8.08 2.10
C SER A 198 -17.72 -8.21 0.94
N TYR A 199 -16.58 -7.51 0.95
CA TYR A 199 -15.56 -7.61 -0.09
C TYR A 199 -14.90 -8.99 -0.15
N ARG A 200 -15.10 -9.84 0.87
CA ARG A 200 -14.92 -11.30 0.80
C ARG A 200 -15.51 -11.95 -0.45
N ASN A 201 -16.62 -11.41 -0.96
CA ASN A 201 -17.33 -11.99 -2.11
C ASN A 201 -16.67 -11.66 -3.46
N LEU A 202 -15.64 -10.81 -3.49
CA LEU A 202 -14.88 -10.46 -4.68
C LEU A 202 -13.88 -11.57 -5.05
N SER A 203 -14.37 -12.76 -5.40
CA SER A 203 -13.56 -13.97 -5.60
C SER A 203 -12.49 -13.85 -6.72
N SER A 204 -12.67 -12.91 -7.65
CA SER A 204 -11.71 -12.63 -8.73
C SER A 204 -10.71 -11.52 -8.38
N LEU A 205 -10.81 -10.88 -7.21
CA LEU A 205 -10.00 -9.71 -6.86
C LEU A 205 -8.52 -10.10 -6.75
N ARG A 206 -7.69 -9.27 -7.38
CA ARG A 206 -6.24 -9.43 -7.44
C ARG A 206 -5.51 -8.24 -6.87
N VAL A 207 -6.05 -7.04 -7.13
CA VAL A 207 -5.50 -5.76 -6.69
C VAL A 207 -6.57 -5.02 -5.90
N LEU A 208 -6.26 -4.71 -4.64
CA LEU A 208 -6.98 -3.76 -3.83
C LEU A 208 -6.02 -2.63 -3.45
N GLU A 209 -6.22 -1.47 -4.05
CA GLU A 209 -5.41 -0.27 -3.82
C GLU A 209 -6.33 0.84 -3.30
N ALA A 210 -6.21 1.16 -2.02
CA ALA A 210 -7.04 2.15 -1.32
C ALA A 210 -6.22 3.03 -0.37
N ASP A 211 -4.91 3.11 -0.59
CA ASP A 211 -4.02 3.96 0.18
C ASP A 211 -4.23 5.46 -0.10
N ILE A 212 -3.79 6.33 0.82
CA ILE A 212 -4.00 7.78 0.77
C ILE A 212 -5.51 8.10 0.72
N ASN A 213 -6.21 7.73 1.79
CA ASN A 213 -7.62 8.05 2.00
C ASN A 213 -7.83 8.40 3.49
N ARG A 214 -9.08 8.42 3.95
CA ARG A 214 -9.46 8.60 5.37
C ARG A 214 -10.28 7.40 5.86
N LEU A 215 -9.96 6.20 5.37
CA LEU A 215 -10.64 4.96 5.76
C LEU A 215 -10.33 4.66 7.23
N ASP A 216 -11.31 4.20 7.98
CA ASP A 216 -11.22 3.97 9.42
C ASP A 216 -11.63 2.55 9.83
N GLY A 217 -11.47 2.27 11.13
CA GLY A 217 -11.76 0.98 11.73
C GLY A 217 -10.76 -0.12 11.37
N MET A 218 -11.14 -1.35 11.71
CA MET A 218 -10.26 -2.50 11.58
C MET A 218 -10.19 -3.02 10.14
N ILE A 219 -9.02 -3.51 9.75
CA ILE A 219 -8.86 -4.26 8.51
C ILE A 219 -9.70 -5.56 8.60
N PRO A 220 -10.62 -5.84 7.67
CA PRO A 220 -11.43 -7.05 7.73
C PRO A 220 -10.60 -8.32 7.56
N GLU A 221 -10.72 -9.27 8.48
CA GLU A 221 -10.08 -10.60 8.39
C GLU A 221 -10.44 -11.33 7.09
N SER A 222 -11.63 -11.02 6.56
CA SER A 222 -12.18 -11.62 5.36
C SER A 222 -11.38 -11.31 4.08
N LEU A 223 -10.56 -10.25 4.06
CA LEU A 223 -9.64 -9.96 2.95
C LEU A 223 -8.55 -11.02 2.80
N GLY A 224 -8.09 -11.62 3.90
CA GLY A 224 -7.12 -12.70 3.88
C GLY A 224 -7.65 -14.03 3.32
N SER A 225 -8.95 -14.11 3.01
CA SER A 225 -9.56 -15.29 2.37
C SER A 225 -9.70 -15.17 0.85
N LEU A 226 -9.24 -14.05 0.25
CA LEU A 226 -9.35 -13.83 -1.18
C LEU A 226 -8.29 -14.65 -1.94
N PRO A 227 -8.69 -15.58 -2.82
CA PRO A 227 -7.80 -16.62 -3.34
C PRO A 227 -6.78 -16.12 -4.39
N ASN A 228 -6.98 -14.92 -4.95
CA ASN A 228 -6.17 -14.39 -6.03
C ASN A 228 -5.49 -13.05 -5.67
N LEU A 229 -5.61 -12.60 -4.42
CA LEU A 229 -5.12 -11.29 -3.98
C LEU A 229 -3.59 -11.30 -3.93
N TYR A 230 -2.95 -10.50 -4.78
CA TYR A 230 -1.50 -10.38 -4.82
C TYR A 230 -1.01 -8.98 -4.46
N PHE A 231 -1.87 -7.97 -4.54
CA PHE A 231 -1.56 -6.59 -4.21
C PHE A 231 -2.60 -6.03 -3.24
N LEU A 232 -2.16 -5.69 -2.03
CA LEU A 232 -2.96 -5.02 -1.02
C LEU A 232 -2.23 -3.78 -0.51
N SER A 233 -2.78 -2.61 -0.83
CA SER A 233 -2.26 -1.32 -0.39
C SER A 233 -3.36 -0.53 0.33
N LEU A 234 -3.17 -0.33 1.63
CA LEU A 234 -4.08 0.39 2.53
C LEU A 234 -3.35 1.49 3.34
N GLY A 235 -2.13 1.84 2.93
CA GLY A 235 -1.31 2.82 3.63
C GLY A 235 -1.93 4.22 3.68
N GLN A 236 -1.44 5.10 4.56
CA GLN A 236 -1.88 6.49 4.69
C GLN A 236 -3.41 6.60 4.85
N ASN A 237 -3.94 5.95 5.89
CA ASN A 237 -5.35 5.95 6.27
C ASN A 237 -5.49 6.12 7.79
N ASN A 238 -6.71 5.98 8.32
CA ASN A 238 -7.02 6.02 9.75
C ASN A 238 -7.35 4.62 10.30
N LEU A 239 -6.81 3.55 9.70
CA LEU A 239 -7.10 2.17 10.11
C LEU A 239 -6.48 1.86 11.47
N ASP A 240 -7.20 1.11 12.29
CA ASP A 240 -6.81 0.77 13.66
C ASP A 240 -6.92 -0.74 13.95
N GLY A 241 -6.65 -1.12 15.21
CA GLY A 241 -6.66 -2.50 15.64
C GLY A 241 -5.44 -3.30 15.16
N ILE A 242 -5.56 -4.63 15.17
CA ILE A 242 -4.47 -5.54 14.81
C ILE A 242 -4.47 -5.86 13.31
N ILE A 243 -3.30 -6.16 12.74
CA ILE A 243 -3.21 -6.78 11.42
C ILE A 243 -3.85 -8.18 11.49
N PRO A 244 -4.92 -8.47 10.72
CA PRO A 244 -5.57 -9.77 10.77
C PRO A 244 -4.60 -10.90 10.44
N PRO A 245 -4.56 -11.98 11.25
CA PRO A 245 -3.63 -13.07 11.00
C PRO A 245 -3.87 -13.80 9.67
N SER A 246 -5.09 -13.69 9.10
CA SER A 246 -5.43 -14.20 7.78
C SER A 246 -4.69 -13.49 6.65
N ILE A 247 -4.43 -12.18 6.77
CA ILE A 247 -3.70 -11.39 5.75
C ILE A 247 -2.22 -11.78 5.74
N LEU A 248 -1.66 -12.07 6.91
CA LEU A 248 -0.32 -12.63 7.06
C LEU A 248 -0.24 -14.13 6.69
N ASN A 249 -1.28 -14.69 6.06
CA ASN A 249 -1.34 -16.08 5.61
C ASN A 249 -1.78 -16.21 4.13
N VAL A 250 -1.67 -15.14 3.35
CA VAL A 250 -2.06 -15.13 1.93
C VAL A 250 -0.86 -15.51 1.07
N SER A 251 -0.83 -16.75 0.58
CA SER A 251 0.30 -17.28 -0.18
C SER A 251 0.54 -16.62 -1.55
N THR A 252 -0.48 -15.95 -2.10
CA THR A 252 -0.40 -15.20 -3.37
C THR A 252 0.09 -13.76 -3.19
N LEU A 253 0.21 -13.26 -1.97
CA LEU A 253 0.47 -11.85 -1.71
C LEU A 253 1.92 -11.49 -2.08
N GLU A 254 2.08 -10.58 -3.04
CA GLU A 254 3.38 -10.06 -3.48
C GLU A 254 3.67 -8.68 -2.86
N ILE A 255 2.64 -7.86 -2.67
CA ILE A 255 2.76 -6.50 -2.12
C ILE A 255 1.75 -6.33 -0.99
N LEU A 256 2.26 -5.97 0.18
CA LEU A 256 1.49 -5.57 1.34
C LEU A 256 2.01 -4.22 1.86
N ASP A 257 1.20 -3.17 1.72
CA ASP A 257 1.46 -1.86 2.29
C ASP A 257 0.34 -1.46 3.25
N LEU A 258 0.67 -1.38 4.54
CA LEU A 258 -0.21 -0.93 5.62
C LEU A 258 0.38 0.30 6.34
N SER A 259 1.36 0.97 5.72
CA SER A 259 2.10 2.07 6.36
C SER A 259 1.22 3.28 6.70
N TYR A 260 1.65 4.15 7.62
CA TYR A 260 0.93 5.37 7.99
C TYR A 260 -0.54 5.10 8.38
N ASN A 261 -0.73 4.29 9.42
CA ASN A 261 -2.02 3.99 10.03
C ASN A 261 -1.89 4.03 11.57
N GLN A 262 -2.90 3.56 12.29
CA GLN A 262 -2.92 3.46 13.76
C GLN A 262 -2.90 1.98 14.21
N LEU A 263 -2.25 1.09 13.43
CA LEU A 263 -2.26 -0.35 13.69
C LEU A 263 -1.41 -0.69 14.92
N VAL A 264 -1.91 -1.63 15.71
CA VAL A 264 -1.29 -2.14 16.94
C VAL A 264 -1.06 -3.66 16.84
N GLY A 265 -0.52 -4.26 17.91
CA GLY A 265 -0.25 -5.70 17.97
C GLY A 265 1.15 -6.03 17.49
N SER A 266 1.38 -7.27 17.06
CA SER A 266 2.71 -7.76 16.66
C SER A 266 2.64 -8.50 15.33
N LEU A 267 3.79 -8.62 14.66
CA LEU A 267 3.94 -9.45 13.48
C LEU A 267 3.93 -10.94 13.87
N ARG A 268 3.36 -11.78 13.00
CA ARG A 268 3.20 -13.21 13.28
C ARG A 268 4.54 -13.97 13.22
N PRO A 269 4.89 -14.81 14.20
CA PRO A 269 6.15 -15.56 14.19
C PRO A 269 6.35 -16.45 12.96
N GLU A 270 5.27 -16.97 12.37
CA GLU A 270 5.31 -17.89 11.22
C GLU A 270 5.26 -17.19 9.86
N MET A 271 5.20 -15.85 9.81
CA MET A 271 4.90 -15.12 8.57
C MET A 271 5.89 -15.39 7.43
N GLY A 272 7.15 -15.70 7.76
CA GLY A 272 8.17 -16.09 6.80
C GLY A 272 7.89 -17.36 6.00
N PHE A 273 6.97 -18.21 6.48
CA PHE A 273 6.56 -19.44 5.79
C PHE A 273 5.21 -19.30 5.09
N THR A 274 4.37 -18.36 5.55
CA THR A 274 3.00 -18.21 5.07
C THR A 274 2.86 -17.16 3.96
N LEU A 275 3.89 -16.34 3.74
CA LEU A 275 3.98 -15.34 2.66
C LEU A 275 5.12 -15.64 1.67
N PRO A 276 5.14 -16.79 0.97
CA PRO A 276 6.25 -17.19 0.10
C PRO A 276 6.43 -16.30 -1.14
N ALA A 277 5.38 -15.60 -1.59
CA ALA A 277 5.40 -14.75 -2.78
C ALA A 277 5.75 -13.29 -2.49
N ILE A 278 5.88 -12.89 -1.21
CA ILE A 278 6.02 -11.48 -0.83
C ILE A 278 7.31 -10.87 -1.37
N ARG A 279 7.18 -9.69 -1.96
CA ARG A 279 8.28 -8.88 -2.52
C ARG A 279 8.41 -7.54 -1.83
N SER A 280 7.29 -6.95 -1.41
CA SER A 280 7.27 -5.68 -0.69
C SER A 280 6.36 -5.79 0.52
N LEU A 281 6.94 -5.55 1.70
CA LEU A 281 6.22 -5.52 2.96
C LEU A 281 6.51 -4.20 3.68
N SER A 282 5.47 -3.40 3.87
CA SER A 282 5.55 -2.12 4.58
C SER A 282 4.47 -2.05 5.67
N VAL A 283 4.91 -1.83 6.91
CA VAL A 283 4.04 -1.51 8.06
C VAL A 283 4.56 -0.27 8.80
N ALA A 284 5.32 0.57 8.11
CA ALA A 284 5.93 1.77 8.66
C ALA A 284 4.91 2.76 9.25
N ASP A 285 5.32 3.61 10.17
CA ASP A 285 4.51 4.67 10.76
C ASP A 285 3.18 4.13 11.33
N ASN A 286 3.32 3.24 12.31
CA ASN A 286 2.22 2.59 13.05
C ASN A 286 2.59 2.46 14.55
N HIS A 287 1.81 1.71 15.33
CA HIS A 287 2.02 1.43 16.75
C HIS A 287 2.30 -0.06 17.02
N ILE A 288 2.99 -0.73 16.09
CA ILE A 288 3.28 -2.17 16.19
C ILE A 288 4.38 -2.41 17.23
N ILE A 289 4.19 -3.46 18.04
CA ILE A 289 5.05 -3.90 19.14
C ILE A 289 5.62 -5.30 18.90
N GLY A 290 6.53 -5.72 19.78
CA GLY A 290 7.12 -7.06 19.77
C GLY A 290 8.35 -7.16 18.89
N SER A 291 8.88 -8.37 18.75
CA SER A 291 10.09 -8.63 17.94
C SER A 291 9.80 -8.87 16.47
N ILE A 292 10.76 -8.55 15.61
CA ILE A 292 10.71 -8.98 14.22
C ILE A 292 10.80 -10.51 14.19
N PRO A 293 9.85 -11.21 13.53
CA PRO A 293 9.89 -12.66 13.44
C PRO A 293 11.19 -13.18 12.81
N LYS A 294 11.88 -14.10 13.50
CA LYS A 294 13.08 -14.76 12.95
C LYS A 294 12.81 -15.48 11.63
N SER A 295 11.56 -15.91 11.40
CA SER A 295 11.14 -16.51 10.13
C SER A 295 11.26 -15.57 8.93
N LEU A 296 11.35 -14.25 9.13
CA LEU A 296 11.53 -13.27 8.05
C LEU A 296 12.70 -13.63 7.11
N SER A 297 13.76 -14.25 7.65
CA SER A 297 14.92 -14.73 6.89
C SER A 297 14.57 -15.73 5.78
N ASN A 298 13.40 -16.35 5.84
CA ASN A 298 12.94 -17.34 4.86
C ASN A 298 12.20 -16.71 3.67
N MET A 299 11.95 -15.39 3.70
CA MET A 299 11.32 -14.66 2.60
C MET A 299 12.33 -14.32 1.50
N SER A 300 12.76 -15.31 0.72
CA SER A 300 13.82 -15.15 -0.30
C SER A 300 13.45 -14.19 -1.46
N ASN A 301 12.16 -13.94 -1.69
CA ASN A 301 11.67 -12.99 -2.70
C ASN A 301 11.54 -11.55 -2.18
N LEU A 302 11.72 -11.33 -0.87
CA LEU A 302 11.52 -10.02 -0.28
C LEU A 302 12.60 -9.05 -0.77
N SER A 303 12.14 -7.93 -1.28
CA SER A 303 12.95 -6.92 -1.96
C SER A 303 12.90 -5.58 -1.22
N THR A 304 11.72 -5.22 -0.71
CA THR A 304 11.49 -4.05 0.15
C THR A 304 10.90 -4.48 1.47
N PHE A 305 11.52 -4.06 2.57
CA PHE A 305 11.02 -4.25 3.92
C PHE A 305 11.08 -2.94 4.71
N CYS A 306 9.93 -2.40 5.09
CA CYS A 306 9.83 -1.11 5.78
C CYS A 306 8.97 -1.23 7.03
N ILE A 307 9.58 -1.03 8.20
CA ILE A 307 8.94 -1.04 9.52
C ILE A 307 9.27 0.20 10.34
N LYS A 308 9.75 1.26 9.66
CA LYS A 308 10.13 2.54 10.25
C LYS A 308 9.04 3.10 11.17
N THR A 309 9.42 3.87 12.18
CA THR A 309 8.50 4.60 13.07
C THR A 309 7.45 3.67 13.67
N ASN A 310 7.89 2.74 14.50
CA ASN A 310 7.04 1.81 15.24
C ASN A 310 7.63 1.59 16.65
N ASN A 311 7.11 0.62 17.40
CA ASN A 311 7.57 0.27 18.73
C ASN A 311 8.12 -1.17 18.78
N PHE A 312 8.76 -1.62 17.69
CA PHE A 312 9.41 -2.94 17.64
C PHE A 312 10.58 -3.01 18.63
N THR A 313 10.78 -4.18 19.23
CA THR A 313 11.78 -4.46 20.27
C THR A 313 12.56 -5.75 19.98
N GLY A 314 13.67 -6.00 20.68
CA GLY A 314 14.42 -7.25 20.58
C GLY A 314 15.38 -7.31 19.38
N ASP A 315 15.91 -8.50 19.14
CA ASP A 315 17.02 -8.72 18.21
C ASP A 315 16.59 -8.61 16.74
N LEU A 316 17.53 -8.18 15.90
CA LEU A 316 17.36 -8.16 14.46
C LEU A 316 17.50 -9.57 13.87
N PRO A 317 16.65 -9.98 12.92
CA PRO A 317 16.79 -11.29 12.28
C PRO A 317 17.99 -11.31 11.33
N SER A 318 18.49 -12.50 11.01
CA SER A 318 19.50 -12.66 9.95
C SER A 318 18.89 -12.45 8.57
N PHE A 319 19.59 -11.71 7.71
CA PHE A 319 19.19 -11.44 6.32
C PHE A 319 19.96 -12.29 5.29
N GLN A 320 20.76 -13.26 5.76
CA GLN A 320 21.73 -13.99 4.93
C GLN A 320 21.12 -14.68 3.69
N ASN A 321 19.87 -15.13 3.78
CA ASN A 321 19.16 -15.85 2.71
C ASN A 321 18.27 -14.95 1.84
N MET A 322 18.33 -13.63 2.01
CA MET A 322 17.45 -12.67 1.33
C MET A 322 18.18 -11.95 0.19
N GLY A 323 18.63 -12.72 -0.82
CA GLY A 323 19.46 -12.21 -1.91
C GLY A 323 18.81 -11.14 -2.81
N ASN A 324 17.48 -11.00 -2.78
CA ASN A 324 16.74 -9.96 -3.52
C ASN A 324 16.50 -8.68 -2.72
N LEU A 325 16.89 -8.65 -1.45
CA LEU A 325 16.67 -7.52 -0.58
C LEU A 325 17.48 -6.33 -1.12
N PHE A 326 16.80 -5.22 -1.39
CA PHE A 326 17.44 -4.00 -1.89
C PHE A 326 17.14 -2.81 -0.99
N ARG A 327 15.98 -2.78 -0.33
CA ARG A 327 15.57 -1.68 0.55
C ARG A 327 15.09 -2.22 1.88
N VAL A 328 15.76 -1.78 2.94
CA VAL A 328 15.39 -2.06 4.32
C VAL A 328 15.26 -0.73 5.04
N ASN A 329 14.18 -0.51 5.78
CA ASN A 329 14.08 0.64 6.66
C ASN A 329 13.45 0.24 7.99
N MET A 330 14.26 0.32 9.03
CA MET A 330 13.91 -0.05 10.41
C MET A 330 14.04 1.11 11.38
N ALA A 331 14.20 2.34 10.84
CA ALA A 331 14.42 3.56 11.59
C ALA A 331 13.36 3.81 12.67
N TYR A 332 13.72 4.56 13.71
CA TYR A 332 12.76 5.03 14.72
C TYR A 332 11.94 3.89 15.36
N ASN A 333 12.65 2.92 15.94
CA ASN A 333 12.11 1.79 16.70
C ASN A 333 12.96 1.54 17.95
N ASN A 334 12.55 0.61 18.80
CA ASN A 334 13.22 0.27 20.06
C ASN A 334 14.01 -1.06 19.96
N MET A 335 14.64 -1.31 18.80
CA MET A 335 15.39 -2.55 18.49
C MET A 335 16.82 -2.53 19.06
N GLY A 336 17.39 -3.72 19.23
CA GLY A 336 18.65 -3.96 19.95
C GLY A 336 18.37 -4.69 21.26
N GLY A 337 18.63 -6.00 21.28
CA GLY A 337 18.52 -6.92 22.40
C GLY A 337 19.39 -6.59 23.61
N ARG A 338 20.31 -5.61 23.51
CA ARG A 338 21.30 -5.27 24.55
C ARG A 338 22.27 -6.43 24.83
N ASP A 339 22.43 -7.32 23.85
CA ASP A 339 23.29 -8.49 23.89
C ASP A 339 24.38 -8.39 22.80
N VAL A 340 25.48 -9.12 23.02
CA VAL A 340 26.73 -9.05 22.23
C VAL A 340 26.52 -9.28 20.72
N ASP A 341 25.51 -10.09 20.38
CA ASP A 341 25.23 -10.56 19.03
C ASP A 341 24.31 -9.59 18.26
N ASP A 342 23.91 -8.45 18.84
CA ASP A 342 22.97 -7.49 18.24
C ASP A 342 23.41 -6.91 16.89
N LEU A 343 24.72 -6.93 16.60
CA LEU A 343 25.29 -6.45 15.35
C LEU A 343 25.55 -7.56 14.33
N ASP A 344 25.30 -8.84 14.66
CA ASP A 344 25.55 -9.98 13.76
C ASP A 344 24.73 -9.89 12.47
N PHE A 345 23.59 -9.19 12.51
CA PHE A 345 22.81 -8.93 11.31
C PHE A 345 23.64 -8.15 10.27
N LEU A 346 24.56 -7.24 10.66
CA LEU A 346 25.43 -6.52 9.72
C LEU A 346 26.35 -7.47 8.95
N CYS A 347 26.83 -8.53 9.60
CA CYS A 347 27.62 -9.59 8.94
C CYS A 347 26.77 -10.32 7.88
N SER A 348 25.47 -10.50 8.13
CA SER A 348 24.55 -11.11 7.16
C SER A 348 24.25 -10.24 5.92
N LEU A 349 24.52 -8.94 5.98
CA LEU A 349 24.30 -7.97 4.88
C LEU A 349 25.50 -7.90 3.91
N THR A 350 26.63 -8.52 4.24
CA THR A 350 27.88 -8.45 3.45
C THR A 350 27.75 -9.03 2.04
N ASN A 351 26.79 -9.93 1.80
CA ASN A 351 26.49 -10.49 0.48
C ASN A 351 25.53 -9.64 -0.37
N SER A 352 24.96 -8.57 0.18
CA SER A 352 23.97 -7.74 -0.51
C SER A 352 24.65 -6.56 -1.20
N THR A 353 25.01 -6.74 -2.47
CA THR A 353 25.83 -5.79 -3.25
C THR A 353 25.09 -4.52 -3.74
N GLY A 354 23.83 -4.31 -3.34
CA GLY A 354 23.02 -3.15 -3.74
C GLY A 354 22.08 -2.64 -2.64
N LEU A 355 22.44 -2.86 -1.37
CA LEU A 355 21.55 -2.59 -0.24
C LEU A 355 21.49 -1.08 0.09
N ASP A 356 20.33 -0.46 -0.15
CA ASP A 356 19.95 0.85 0.37
C ASP A 356 19.30 0.64 1.75
N ILE A 357 20.16 0.37 2.76
CA ILE A 357 19.79 -0.09 4.12
C ILE A 357 19.26 1.05 4.99
N PHE A 358 19.66 2.27 4.66
CA PHE A 358 19.36 3.43 5.47
C PHE A 358 18.79 4.52 4.57
N THR A 359 17.48 4.69 4.68
CA THR A 359 16.74 5.79 4.05
C THR A 359 16.38 6.82 5.12
N ASP A 360 15.95 8.02 4.72
CA ASP A 360 15.59 9.13 5.62
C ASP A 360 16.73 9.70 6.48
N GLY A 361 17.94 9.76 5.92
CA GLY A 361 19.10 10.44 6.55
C GLY A 361 19.79 9.62 7.64
N LEU A 362 19.36 8.38 7.87
CA LEU A 362 20.17 7.41 8.61
C LEU A 362 21.27 6.88 7.71
N ASN A 363 22.39 6.52 8.32
CA ASN A 363 23.50 5.83 7.71
C ASN A 363 24.20 4.98 8.79
N LEU A 364 25.22 4.21 8.40
CA LEU A 364 25.98 3.39 9.35
C LEU A 364 26.58 4.24 10.49
N HIS A 365 26.98 5.47 10.21
CA HIS A 365 27.51 6.39 11.21
C HIS A 365 26.46 6.79 12.25
N SER A 366 25.25 7.19 11.84
CA SER A 366 24.18 7.56 12.77
C SER A 366 23.70 6.37 13.61
N PHE A 367 23.71 5.16 13.03
CA PHE A 367 23.38 3.93 13.74
C PHE A 367 24.45 3.59 14.79
N ALA A 368 25.73 3.57 14.38
CA ALA A 368 26.88 3.34 15.26
C ALA A 368 26.96 4.38 16.39
N LYS A 369 26.67 5.66 16.09
CA LYS A 369 26.64 6.75 17.07
C LYS A 369 25.55 6.58 18.13
N ALA A 370 24.40 6.03 17.77
CA ALA A 370 23.30 5.78 18.70
C ALA A 370 23.53 4.53 19.56
N ALA A 371 24.09 3.46 18.98
CA ALA A 371 24.22 2.17 19.64
C ALA A 371 25.49 2.05 20.52
N LEU A 372 26.64 2.49 20.01
CA LEU A 372 27.94 2.01 20.51
C LEU A 372 28.55 2.74 21.72
N PRO A 373 28.46 4.07 21.92
CA PRO A 373 29.30 4.77 22.90
C PRO A 373 29.18 4.30 24.36
N GLU A 374 28.03 3.76 24.75
CA GLU A 374 27.75 3.26 26.11
C GLU A 374 27.78 1.72 26.23
N HIS A 375 27.88 0.99 25.10
CA HIS A 375 27.68 -0.47 25.05
C HIS A 375 28.87 -1.21 24.43
N VAL A 376 30.06 -0.62 24.52
CA VAL A 376 31.26 -1.15 23.84
C VAL A 376 31.67 -2.54 24.31
N TYR A 377 31.39 -2.91 25.57
CA TYR A 377 31.69 -4.26 26.07
C TYR A 377 30.86 -5.35 25.39
N GLU A 378 29.73 -4.98 24.78
CA GLU A 378 28.81 -5.92 24.12
C GLU A 378 29.34 -6.26 22.72
N VAL A 379 30.09 -5.38 22.05
CA VAL A 379 30.51 -5.63 20.65
C VAL A 379 31.96 -6.06 20.48
N VAL A 380 32.71 -6.17 21.59
CA VAL A 380 34.13 -6.49 21.58
C VAL A 380 34.30 -8.01 21.65
N ASP A 381 35.15 -8.55 20.77
CA ASP A 381 35.44 -9.99 20.70
C ASP A 381 35.71 -10.58 22.11
N PRO A 382 34.92 -11.57 22.55
CA PRO A 382 35.11 -12.23 23.83
C PRO A 382 36.52 -12.83 24.02
N PHE A 383 37.23 -13.19 22.94
CA PHE A 383 38.62 -13.66 23.02
C PHE A 383 39.61 -12.56 23.40
N LEU A 384 39.40 -11.32 22.95
CA LEU A 384 40.18 -10.16 23.41
C LEU A 384 39.98 -9.92 24.90
N MET A 385 38.81 -10.29 25.45
CA MET A 385 38.52 -10.20 26.88
C MET A 385 39.08 -11.40 27.66
N LYS A 386 39.27 -12.55 27.00
CA LYS A 386 39.76 -13.81 27.60
C LYS A 386 41.28 -13.81 27.84
N GLU A 387 42.07 -13.15 26.98
CA GLU A 387 43.51 -12.94 27.20
C GLU A 387 43.83 -12.20 28.52
N PHE A 388 42.87 -11.48 29.09
CA PHE A 388 43.04 -10.79 30.38
C PHE A 388 42.55 -11.58 31.60
N HIS A 389 41.98 -12.77 31.39
CA HIS A 389 41.48 -13.65 32.45
C HIS A 389 42.46 -14.76 32.86
N ASP A 390 43.45 -15.08 32.01
CA ASP A 390 44.27 -16.29 32.16
C ASP A 390 45.67 -16.09 32.78
N ASP A 391 45.99 -14.91 33.32
CA ASP A 391 47.20 -14.75 34.14
C ASP A 391 46.94 -15.04 35.63
N GLU A 392 47.56 -16.13 36.08
CA GLU A 392 47.92 -16.51 37.46
C GLU A 392 46.93 -17.32 38.34
N LEU A 393 47.15 -18.64 38.32
CA LEU A 393 46.68 -19.61 39.32
C LEU A 393 47.46 -19.48 40.65
N GLY A 394 46.93 -18.70 41.61
CA GLY A 394 47.30 -18.83 43.04
C GLY A 394 47.02 -17.60 43.92
N GLY A 395 45.94 -17.61 44.71
CA GLY A 395 45.70 -16.59 45.78
C GLY A 395 44.24 -16.23 46.10
N SER A 396 43.98 -15.75 47.32
CA SER A 396 42.68 -15.57 48.03
C SER A 396 41.59 -14.72 47.35
N SER A 397 40.31 -15.04 47.61
CA SER A 397 39.13 -14.79 46.75
C SER A 397 38.42 -13.43 46.86
N TYR A 398 38.54 -12.67 47.95
CA TYR A 398 37.74 -11.43 48.12
C TYR A 398 38.42 -10.15 47.58
N VAL A 399 39.75 -10.02 47.70
CA VAL A 399 40.52 -8.89 47.16
C VAL A 399 40.73 -9.03 45.64
N ARG A 400 40.79 -10.28 45.13
CA ARG A 400 40.90 -10.62 43.70
C ARG A 400 39.71 -10.12 42.88
N ALA A 401 38.48 -10.32 43.35
CA ALA A 401 37.27 -9.90 42.63
C ALA A 401 37.19 -8.38 42.43
N SER A 402 37.65 -7.59 43.42
CA SER A 402 37.68 -6.13 43.35
C SER A 402 38.76 -5.59 42.39
N ARG A 403 39.94 -6.23 42.35
CA ARG A 403 41.03 -5.88 41.41
C ARG A 403 40.68 -6.25 39.97
N GLN A 404 40.10 -7.43 39.74
CA GLN A 404 39.65 -7.87 38.40
C GLN A 404 38.58 -6.93 37.84
N ASN A 405 37.61 -6.53 38.67
CA ASN A 405 36.57 -5.57 38.27
C ASN A 405 37.12 -4.19 37.92
N ASN A 406 38.16 -3.72 38.61
CA ASN A 406 38.80 -2.44 38.28
C ASN A 406 39.62 -2.50 36.97
N LYS A 407 40.29 -3.62 36.69
CA LYS A 407 41.02 -3.83 35.42
C LYS A 407 40.05 -3.91 34.24
N LEU A 408 38.96 -4.66 34.39
CA LEU A 408 37.89 -4.79 33.40
C LEU A 408 37.21 -3.44 33.12
N ARG A 409 36.91 -2.64 34.15
CA ARG A 409 36.29 -1.32 33.98
C ARG A 409 37.21 -0.33 33.23
N LYS A 410 38.53 -0.40 33.48
CA LYS A 410 39.52 0.39 32.71
C LYS A 410 39.58 -0.10 31.24
N ILE A 411 39.48 -1.41 31.05
CA ILE A 411 39.33 -2.07 29.75
C ILE A 411 37.93 -1.84 29.11
N GLN A 412 36.98 -1.22 29.77
CA GLN A 412 35.76 -0.77 29.08
C GLN A 412 35.91 0.69 28.64
N GLY A 413 36.53 1.51 29.51
CA GLY A 413 36.80 2.91 29.21
C GLY A 413 37.67 3.15 27.97
N TRP A 414 38.72 2.34 27.75
CA TRP A 414 39.60 2.49 26.58
C TRP A 414 38.90 2.17 25.25
N LEU A 415 38.18 1.05 25.13
CA LEU A 415 37.49 0.63 23.92
C LEU A 415 36.36 1.61 23.62
N ALA A 416 35.63 2.07 24.65
CA ALA A 416 34.67 3.16 24.51
C ALA A 416 35.31 4.43 23.94
N SER A 417 36.53 4.75 24.36
CA SER A 417 37.27 5.89 23.84
C SER A 417 37.72 5.70 22.39
N ILE A 418 38.19 4.50 22.02
CA ILE A 418 38.57 4.17 20.63
C ILE A 418 37.37 4.25 19.71
N ILE A 419 36.24 3.67 20.11
CA ILE A 419 35.01 3.70 19.32
C ILE A 419 34.46 5.12 19.21
N ARG A 420 34.51 5.94 20.27
CA ARG A 420 34.16 7.37 20.18
C ARG A 420 35.03 8.11 19.16
N VAL A 421 36.34 7.84 19.14
CA VAL A 421 37.24 8.39 18.10
C VAL A 421 36.81 7.92 16.71
N GLY A 422 36.51 6.63 16.52
CA GLY A 422 36.03 6.07 15.26
C GLY A 422 34.70 6.67 14.78
N VAL A 423 33.75 6.87 15.69
CA VAL A 423 32.46 7.52 15.39
C VAL A 423 32.69 8.97 14.97
N VAL A 424 33.50 9.75 15.70
CA VAL A 424 33.78 11.16 15.32
C VAL A 424 34.55 11.24 14.00
N CYS A 425 35.52 10.35 13.76
CA CYS A 425 36.27 10.29 12.50
C CYS A 425 35.39 9.90 11.29
N SER A 426 34.28 9.20 11.53
CA SER A 426 33.32 8.77 10.50
C SER A 426 32.16 9.77 10.29
N SER A 427 32.20 10.95 10.93
CA SER A 427 31.17 11.98 10.78
C SER A 427 30.95 12.34 9.30
N GLU A 428 29.72 12.58 8.90
CA GLU A 428 29.40 12.79 7.49
C GLU A 428 29.95 14.14 6.98
N MET A 429 29.81 15.19 7.79
CA MET A 429 30.26 16.55 7.50
C MET A 429 31.78 16.68 7.72
N PRO A 430 32.56 17.15 6.74
CA PRO A 430 34.02 17.30 6.87
C PRO A 430 34.46 18.15 8.06
N ASN A 431 33.65 19.17 8.42
CA ASN A 431 33.94 20.07 9.54
C ASN A 431 33.71 19.40 10.92
N ASP A 432 32.91 18.34 10.97
CA ASP A 432 32.62 17.59 12.19
C ASP A 432 33.54 16.36 12.33
N ARG A 433 34.33 16.04 11.30
CA ARG A 433 35.33 14.96 11.35
C ARG A 433 36.55 15.44 12.12
N MET A 434 36.96 14.62 13.08
CA MET A 434 38.27 14.77 13.69
C MET A 434 39.35 14.66 12.61
N SER A 435 40.29 15.61 12.58
CA SER A 435 41.39 15.57 11.62
C SER A 435 42.30 14.37 11.91
N ALA A 436 43.01 13.87 10.89
CA ALA A 436 43.94 12.76 11.08
C ALA A 436 45.02 13.06 12.13
N ALA A 437 45.45 14.32 12.26
CA ALA A 437 46.41 14.75 13.28
C ALA A 437 45.80 14.66 14.69
N GLU A 438 44.57 15.13 14.88
CA GLU A 438 43.85 15.06 16.16
C GLU A 438 43.51 13.61 16.54
N ALA A 439 43.14 12.78 15.57
CA ALA A 439 42.87 11.36 15.77
C ALA A 439 44.13 10.62 16.23
N VAL A 440 45.28 10.91 15.63
CA VAL A 440 46.58 10.34 16.06
C VAL A 440 46.93 10.80 17.47
N VAL A 441 46.66 12.06 17.83
CA VAL A 441 46.88 12.56 19.20
C VAL A 441 45.96 11.84 20.19
N ALA A 442 44.66 11.72 19.89
CA ALA A 442 43.70 11.03 20.73
C ALA A 442 44.06 9.54 20.91
N LEU A 443 44.42 8.85 19.83
CA LEU A 443 44.86 7.45 19.88
C LEU A 443 46.17 7.27 20.66
N LYS A 444 47.10 8.23 20.58
CA LYS A 444 48.34 8.20 21.40
C LYS A 444 48.05 8.40 22.89
N VAL A 445 47.07 9.23 23.24
CA VAL A 445 46.62 9.39 24.64
C VAL A 445 46.02 8.07 25.14
N ILE A 446 45.12 7.46 24.37
CA ILE A 446 44.52 6.17 24.69
C ILE A 446 45.59 5.07 24.81
N GLN A 447 46.57 5.04 23.89
CA GLN A 447 47.69 4.10 23.92
C GLN A 447 48.53 4.25 25.19
N LYS A 448 48.76 5.48 25.65
CA LYS A 448 49.53 5.75 26.88
C LYS A 448 48.78 5.29 28.13
N GLU A 449 47.48 5.54 28.19
CA GLU A 449 46.62 5.07 29.28
C GLU A 449 46.56 3.54 29.31
N LEU A 450 46.47 2.90 28.15
CA LEU A 450 46.55 1.45 28.03
C LEU A 450 47.88 0.90 28.54
N LEU A 451 48.99 1.47 28.07
CA LEU A 451 50.32 1.03 28.49
C LEU A 451 50.49 1.15 30.01
N GLN A 452 49.93 2.19 30.64
CA GLN A 452 49.93 2.31 32.10
C GLN A 452 49.12 1.20 32.79
N VAL A 453 47.98 0.79 32.24
CA VAL A 453 47.17 -0.32 32.79
C VAL A 453 47.89 -1.66 32.63
N ILE A 454 48.61 -1.87 31.53
CA ILE A 454 49.41 -3.08 31.29
C ILE A 454 50.67 -3.09 32.20
N THR A 455 51.37 -1.97 32.36
CA THR A 455 52.61 -1.93 33.17
C THR A 455 52.35 -1.97 34.67
N HIS A 456 51.27 -1.37 35.18
CA HIS A 456 50.89 -1.51 36.59
C HIS A 456 50.38 -2.91 36.93
N ALA A 457 49.95 -3.71 35.95
CA ALA A 457 49.69 -5.13 36.17
C ALA A 457 50.98 -5.92 36.43
N ASN A 458 52.11 -5.50 35.83
CA ASN A 458 53.39 -6.19 35.97
C ASN A 458 54.22 -5.74 37.19
N GLU A 459 54.01 -4.53 37.73
CA GLU A 459 54.73 -4.06 38.93
C GLU A 459 54.12 -4.60 40.24
N ASP A 460 52.80 -4.87 40.26
CA ASP A 460 52.12 -5.44 41.43
C ASP A 460 52.51 -6.93 41.68
N ASP A 461 52.97 -7.66 40.65
CA ASP A 461 53.46 -9.04 40.79
C ASP A 461 54.93 -9.12 41.25
N ILE A 462 55.70 -8.04 41.10
CA ILE A 462 57.12 -8.01 41.51
C ILE A 462 57.26 -7.67 43.00
N THR A 463 56.26 -7.04 43.63
CA THR A 463 56.32 -6.70 45.06
C THR A 463 56.02 -7.88 46.00
N TYR A 464 55.62 -9.05 45.48
CA TYR A 464 55.39 -10.26 46.29
C TYR A 464 56.60 -11.21 46.39
N ILE A 465 57.74 -10.91 45.73
CA ILE A 465 58.94 -11.76 45.77
C ILE A 465 60.05 -11.17 46.69
N SER A 466 59.91 -9.94 47.21
CA SER A 466 61.03 -9.27 47.92
C SER A 466 60.80 -8.84 49.37
N THR A 467 59.78 -9.32 50.08
CA THR A 467 59.74 -9.18 51.55
C THR A 467 58.98 -10.34 52.23
N SER A 468 59.74 -11.06 53.06
CA SER A 468 59.37 -12.07 54.09
C SER A 468 58.82 -13.41 53.65
#